data_AF-A0A7W9Z292-F1
#
_entry.id   AF-A0A7W9Z292-F1
#
_cell.length_a   1.000
_cell.length_b   1.000
_cell.length_c   1.000
_cell.angle_alpha   90.00
_cell.angle_beta   90.00
_cell.angle_gamma   90.00
#
_symmetry.space_group_name_H-M   'P 1'
#
loop_
_entity.id
_entity.type
_entity.pdbx_description
1 polymer ?
#
loop_
_entity_poly.entity_id
_entity_poly.type
_entity_poly.pdbx_seq_one_letter_code
_entity_poly.pdbx_strand_id
1 'polypeptide(L)'
;MFASTSQGGPHRALAIEPDELPEHAGKQKVLVGEDVSERLDVVPAKFRVIVTRRPKYAFKNEDGVIQALAPAHIIEGGIPTEALLAQIAVSKYADGLPLYRQEAIYARKPGRARS
;
A
#
# COMPACT_ATOMS: atom_id res chain seq x y z
N MET A 1 -11.84 -20.38 15.27
CA MET A 1 -10.47 -20.15 15.75
C MET A 1 -9.84 -19.10 14.84
N PHE A 2 -9.79 -17.84 15.26
CA PHE A 2 -9.23 -16.76 14.47
C PHE A 2 -7.78 -16.55 14.90
N ALA A 3 -6.82 -16.96 14.06
CA ALA A 3 -5.43 -16.59 14.25
C ALA A 3 -5.28 -15.12 13.84
N SER A 4 -5.12 -14.23 14.82
CA SER A 4 -4.74 -12.84 14.57
C SER A 4 -3.24 -12.76 14.35
N THR A 5 -2.81 -12.84 13.09
CA THR A 5 -1.48 -12.34 12.73
C THR A 5 -1.60 -10.83 12.52
N SER A 6 -1.47 -10.04 13.59
CA SER A 6 -1.17 -8.62 13.47
C SER A 6 0.33 -8.39 13.70
N GLN A 7 1.12 -8.52 12.65
CA GLN A 7 2.47 -7.95 12.60
C GLN A 7 2.59 -7.18 11.28
N GLY A 8 2.20 -5.91 11.34
CA GLY A 8 2.20 -4.98 10.21
C GLY A 8 2.09 -3.54 10.69
N GLY A 9 2.67 -3.24 11.86
CA GLY A 9 2.78 -1.86 12.33
C GLY A 9 3.73 -1.05 11.45
N PRO A 10 3.70 0.30 11.51
CA PRO A 10 4.50 1.19 10.65
C PRO A 10 6.00 1.19 10.99
N HIS A 11 6.46 0.35 11.92
CA HIS A 11 7.82 0.37 12.43
C HIS A 11 8.73 -0.46 11.54
N ARG A 12 9.68 0.21 10.86
CA ARG A 12 10.81 -0.45 10.21
C ARG A 12 11.99 -0.44 11.18
N ALA A 13 12.31 -1.59 11.77
CA ALA A 13 13.50 -1.76 12.60
C ALA A 13 14.75 -1.82 11.72
N LEU A 14 15.78 -1.06 12.08
CA LEU A 14 17.12 -1.12 11.49
C LEU A 14 18.10 -1.42 12.61
N ALA A 15 18.72 -2.60 12.58
CA ALA A 15 19.80 -2.96 13.50
C ALA A 15 21.13 -2.47 12.92
N ILE A 16 21.90 -1.75 13.73
CA ILE A 16 23.27 -1.32 13.40
C ILE A 16 24.21 -2.15 14.26
N GLU A 17 24.87 -3.13 13.64
CA GLU A 17 25.86 -3.96 14.32
C GLU A 17 27.19 -3.20 14.48
N PRO A 18 27.89 -3.35 15.62
CA PRO A 18 29.20 -2.73 15.82
C PRO A 18 30.29 -3.42 14.98
N ASP A 19 31.23 -2.63 14.46
CA ASP A 19 32.39 -3.11 13.71
C ASP A 19 33.26 -4.06 14.56
N GLU A 20 33.73 -5.16 13.97
CA GLU A 20 34.59 -6.13 14.66
C GLU A 20 36.05 -5.66 14.70
N LEU A 21 36.52 -5.25 15.87
CA LEU A 21 37.93 -4.94 16.07
C LEU A 21 38.79 -6.23 16.03
N PRO A 22 40.01 -6.17 15.45
CA PRO A 22 40.87 -7.36 15.30
C PRO A 22 41.20 -8.06 16.62
N GLU A 23 41.24 -7.31 17.73
CA GLU A 23 41.50 -7.80 19.09
C GLU A 23 40.36 -8.65 19.69
N HIS A 24 39.20 -8.67 19.04
CA HIS A 24 38.03 -9.46 19.45
C HIS A 24 37.74 -10.64 18.50
N ALA A 25 38.59 -10.86 17.50
CA ALA A 25 38.46 -11.98 16.57
C ALA A 25 38.45 -13.33 17.33
N GLY A 26 37.39 -14.11 17.13
CA GLY A 26 37.20 -15.42 17.76
C GLY A 26 36.60 -15.41 19.17
N LYS A 27 36.26 -14.23 19.74
CA LYS A 27 35.56 -14.13 21.03
C LYS A 27 34.04 -14.12 20.82
N GLN A 28 33.29 -14.70 21.76
CA GLN A 28 31.82 -14.77 21.66
C GLN A 28 31.19 -13.47 22.15
N LYS A 29 30.39 -12.82 21.29
CA LYS A 29 29.61 -11.62 21.62
C LYS A 29 28.41 -12.01 22.49
N VAL A 30 28.20 -11.30 23.59
CA VAL A 30 27.01 -11.42 24.44
C VAL A 30 26.28 -10.08 24.40
N LEU A 31 24.99 -10.10 24.02
CA LEU A 31 24.15 -8.91 24.02
C LEU A 31 23.82 -8.53 25.47
N VAL A 32 24.20 -7.32 25.88
CA VAL A 32 23.96 -6.82 27.24
C VAL A 32 22.77 -5.85 27.28
N GLY A 33 22.56 -5.08 26.21
CA GLY A 33 21.45 -4.14 26.06
C GLY A 33 21.50 -3.48 24.68
N GLU A 34 20.39 -2.89 24.27
CA GLU A 34 20.25 -2.15 23.01
C GLU A 34 19.68 -0.76 23.28
N ASP A 35 20.18 0.25 22.56
CA ASP A 35 19.58 1.58 22.54
C ASP A 35 18.59 1.65 21.38
N VAL A 36 17.29 1.73 21.70
CA VAL A 36 16.22 1.84 20.71
C VAL A 36 15.89 3.31 20.49
N SER A 37 16.02 3.78 19.25
CA SER A 37 15.59 5.11 18.84
C SER A 37 14.49 5.02 17.77
N GLU A 38 13.32 5.57 18.07
CA GLU A 38 12.22 5.65 17.12
C GLU A 38 12.27 6.93 16.29
N ARG A 39 12.17 6.78 14.96
CA ARG A 39 12.09 7.91 14.03
C ARG A 39 10.93 7.69 13.07
N LEU A 40 10.14 8.73 12.86
CA LEU A 40 9.04 8.70 11.91
C LEU A 40 9.58 8.95 10.50
N ASP A 41 9.40 7.98 9.61
CA ASP A 41 9.70 8.13 8.19
C ASP A 41 8.40 8.31 7.38
N VAL A 42 8.49 8.95 6.21
CA VAL A 42 7.34 9.22 5.35
C VAL A 42 7.43 8.43 4.06
N VAL A 43 6.45 7.55 3.83
CA VAL A 43 6.29 6.87 2.54
C VAL A 43 5.33 7.70 1.67
N PRO A 44 5.78 8.29 0.55
CA PRO A 44 4.90 9.09 -0.29
C PRO A 44 3.83 8.22 -0.92
N ALA A 45 2.56 8.65 -0.85
CA ALA A 45 1.45 7.92 -1.46
C ALA A 45 1.69 7.73 -2.98
N LYS A 46 1.68 6.47 -3.44
CA LYS A 46 1.85 6.07 -4.84
C LYS A 46 0.51 5.71 -5.45
N PHE A 47 0.27 6.15 -6.68
CA PHE A 47 -0.90 5.71 -7.44
C PHE A 47 -0.63 4.34 -8.05
N ARG A 48 -1.62 3.45 -7.95
CA ARG A 48 -1.63 2.16 -8.64
C ARG A 48 -2.95 2.00 -9.37
N VAL A 49 -2.90 1.32 -10.50
CA VAL A 49 -4.10 0.86 -11.20
C VAL A 49 -4.36 -0.58 -10.79
N ILE A 50 -5.56 -0.86 -10.29
CA ILE A 50 -6.01 -2.22 -9.99
C ILE A 50 -6.84 -2.69 -11.18
N VAL A 51 -6.39 -3.75 -11.86
CA VAL A 51 -7.08 -4.32 -13.03
C VAL A 51 -7.77 -5.61 -12.63
N THR A 52 -9.10 -5.55 -12.46
CA THR A 52 -9.93 -6.73 -12.19
C THR A 52 -10.35 -7.37 -13.51
N ARG A 53 -9.84 -8.57 -13.82
CA ARG A 53 -10.22 -9.33 -15.01
C ARG A 53 -11.32 -10.34 -14.66
N ARG A 54 -12.45 -10.27 -15.37
CA ARG A 54 -13.59 -11.20 -15.23
C ARG A 54 -13.75 -12.04 -16.51
N PRO A 55 -13.03 -13.16 -16.65
CA PRO A 55 -13.13 -14.01 -17.83
C PRO A 55 -14.56 -14.56 -17.98
N LYS A 56 -14.98 -14.71 -19.24
CA LYS A 56 -16.23 -15.33 -19.64
C LYS A 56 -15.92 -16.73 -20.14
N TYR A 57 -16.66 -17.73 -19.66
CA TYR A 57 -16.50 -19.12 -20.07
C TYR A 57 -17.77 -19.60 -20.78
N ALA A 58 -17.60 -20.38 -21.84
CA ALA A 58 -18.69 -21.08 -22.52
C ALA A 58 -18.32 -22.56 -22.65
N PHE A 59 -19.28 -23.45 -22.44
CA PHE A 59 -19.07 -24.89 -22.58
C PHE A 59 -19.55 -25.34 -23.96
N LYS A 60 -18.81 -26.24 -24.62
CA LYS A 60 -19.10 -26.69 -25.99
C LYS A 60 -20.43 -27.45 -26.14
N ASN A 61 -21.01 -27.92 -25.04
CA ASN A 61 -22.19 -28.78 -25.02
C ASN A 61 -23.38 -28.15 -24.26
N GLU A 62 -23.25 -26.90 -23.81
CA GLU A 62 -24.31 -26.19 -23.09
C GLU A 62 -24.45 -24.77 -23.65
N ASP A 63 -25.68 -24.36 -23.91
CA ASP A 63 -25.97 -22.99 -24.31
C ASP A 63 -25.86 -22.07 -23.08
N GLY A 64 -24.72 -21.39 -22.94
CA GLY A 64 -24.54 -20.44 -21.86
C GLY A 64 -23.14 -19.85 -21.77
N VAL A 65 -23.06 -18.56 -21.43
CA VAL A 65 -21.81 -17.90 -21.05
C VAL A 65 -21.85 -17.60 -19.56
N ILE A 66 -20.94 -18.20 -18.80
CA ILE A 66 -20.81 -17.96 -17.36
C ILE A 66 -19.75 -16.90 -17.13
N GLN A 67 -20.09 -15.89 -16.34
CA GLN A 67 -19.17 -14.86 -15.87
C GLN A 67 -19.44 -14.59 -14.40
N ALA A 68 -18.37 -14.40 -13.60
CA ALA A 68 -18.52 -13.88 -12.24
C ALA A 68 -19.21 -12.50 -12.26
N LEU A 69 -20.02 -12.16 -11.26
CA LEU A 69 -20.69 -10.86 -11.16
C LEU A 69 -19.67 -9.71 -11.06
N ALA A 70 -20.04 -8.52 -11.52
CA ALA A 70 -19.21 -7.32 -11.34
C ALA A 70 -19.10 -7.00 -9.84
N PRO A 71 -17.90 -6.76 -9.30
CA PRO A 71 -17.78 -6.08 -8.01
C PRO A 71 -18.54 -4.75 -8.08
N ALA A 72 -19.31 -4.46 -7.04
CA ALA A 72 -19.96 -3.16 -6.91
C ALA A 72 -18.88 -2.09 -6.63
N HIS A 73 -19.00 -0.96 -7.32
CA HIS A 73 -18.13 0.20 -7.14
C HIS A 73 -18.97 1.42 -6.82
N ILE A 74 -18.44 2.36 -6.02
CA ILE A 74 -19.15 3.60 -5.68
C ILE A 74 -19.49 4.42 -6.93
N ILE A 75 -18.58 4.46 -7.89
CA ILE A 75 -18.80 5.07 -9.21
C ILE A 75 -18.76 3.95 -10.25
N GLU A 76 -19.91 3.65 -10.85
CA GLU A 76 -20.01 2.62 -11.89
C GLU A 76 -19.12 2.98 -13.09
N GLY A 77 -18.22 2.08 -13.47
CA GLY A 77 -17.26 2.28 -14.57
C GLY A 77 -16.19 3.35 -14.30
N GLY A 78 -16.16 3.94 -13.10
CA GLY A 78 -15.16 4.91 -12.70
C GLY A 78 -13.77 4.28 -12.55
N ILE A 79 -12.75 5.02 -13.01
CA ILE A 79 -11.34 4.71 -12.71
C ILE A 79 -11.01 4.85 -11.21
N PRO A 80 -11.51 5.86 -10.46
CA PRO A 80 -11.10 6.04 -9.07
C PRO A 80 -11.67 4.96 -8.16
N THR A 81 -10.79 4.35 -7.36
CA THR A 81 -11.19 3.41 -6.31
C THR A 81 -11.76 4.14 -5.10
N GLU A 82 -12.46 3.40 -4.25
CA GLU A 82 -13.04 3.89 -3.00
C GLU A 82 -11.98 4.50 -2.08
N ALA A 83 -10.78 3.91 -2.06
CA ALA A 83 -9.63 4.44 -1.32
C ALA A 83 -9.15 5.79 -1.87
N LEU A 84 -9.14 5.98 -3.21
CA LEU A 84 -8.77 7.26 -3.81
C LEU A 84 -9.82 8.34 -3.52
N LEU A 85 -11.11 7.97 -3.60
CA LEU A 85 -12.21 8.87 -3.23
C LEU A 85 -12.12 9.29 -1.76
N ALA A 86 -11.87 8.34 -0.86
CA ALA A 86 -11.65 8.63 0.56
C ALA A 86 -10.46 9.58 0.78
N GLN A 87 -9.33 9.35 0.10
CA GLN A 87 -8.18 10.24 0.19
C GLN A 87 -8.52 11.68 -0.25
N ILE A 88 -9.24 11.83 -1.38
CA ILE A 88 -9.66 13.15 -1.87
C ILE A 88 -10.60 13.83 -0.88
N ALA A 89 -11.56 13.08 -0.32
CA ALA A 89 -12.51 13.58 0.66
C ALA A 89 -11.81 14.04 1.95
N VAL A 90 -10.96 13.19 2.54
CA VAL A 90 -10.15 13.54 3.73
C VAL A 90 -9.28 14.76 3.44
N SER A 91 -8.55 14.77 2.31
CA SER A 91 -7.68 15.89 1.96
C SER A 91 -8.48 17.19 1.79
N LYS A 92 -9.68 17.14 1.23
CA LYS A 92 -10.51 18.33 0.99
C LYS A 92 -11.15 18.84 2.28
N TYR A 93 -11.72 17.95 3.08
CA TYR A 93 -12.60 18.31 4.20
C TYR A 93 -11.91 18.28 5.56
N ALA A 94 -10.97 17.35 5.78
CA ALA A 94 -10.20 17.28 7.02
C ALA A 94 -8.93 18.13 6.93
N ASP A 95 -8.18 18.02 5.83
CA ASP A 95 -6.89 18.74 5.68
C ASP A 95 -7.05 20.11 5.01
N GLY A 96 -8.26 20.47 4.57
CA GLY A 96 -8.55 21.77 3.96
C GLY A 96 -7.85 22.04 2.62
N LEU A 97 -7.36 21.00 1.93
CA LEU A 97 -6.61 21.12 0.69
C LEU A 97 -7.56 21.31 -0.51
N PRO A 98 -7.56 22.47 -1.20
CA PRO A 98 -8.48 22.71 -2.32
C PRO A 98 -8.24 21.77 -3.50
N LEU A 99 -9.30 21.44 -4.26
CA LEU A 99 -9.24 20.45 -5.35
C LEU A 99 -8.22 20.79 -6.45
N TYR A 100 -8.10 22.05 -6.86
CA TYR A 100 -7.09 22.45 -7.87
C TYR A 100 -5.66 22.21 -7.38
N ARG A 101 -5.43 22.33 -6.07
CA ARG A 101 -4.11 22.09 -5.46
C ARG A 101 -3.83 20.61 -5.33
N GLN A 102 -4.85 19.81 -4.99
CA GLN A 102 -4.75 18.35 -5.03
C GLN A 102 -4.42 17.86 -6.43
N GLU A 103 -5.10 18.37 -7.46
CA GLU A 103 -4.83 18.06 -8.86
C GLU A 103 -3.36 18.34 -9.23
N ALA A 104 -2.85 19.53 -8.89
CA ALA A 104 -1.45 19.88 -9.13
C ALA A 104 -0.46 18.98 -8.36
N ILE A 105 -0.81 18.52 -7.15
CA ILE A 105 -0.01 17.54 -6.42
C ILE A 105 -0.01 16.19 -7.14
N TYR A 106 -1.18 15.73 -7.60
CA TYR A 106 -1.34 14.44 -8.25
C TYR A 106 -0.72 14.39 -9.65
N ALA A 107 -0.73 15.51 -10.37
CA ALA A 107 -0.09 15.65 -11.67
C ALA A 107 1.44 15.44 -11.61
N ARG A 108 2.06 15.73 -10.46
CA ARG A 108 3.50 15.52 -10.24
C ARG A 108 3.85 14.08 -9.87
N LYS A 109 2.87 13.23 -9.53
CA LYS A 109 3.12 11.87 -9.06
C LYS A 109 3.18 10.86 -10.22
N PRO A 110 4.17 9.95 -10.23
CA PRO A 110 4.19 8.86 -11.19
C PRO A 110 3.03 7.88 -10.93
N GLY A 111 2.48 7.30 -12.00
CA GLY A 111 1.39 6.30 -11.90
C GLY A 111 -0.03 6.84 -12.06
N ARG A 112 -0.22 8.08 -12.53
CA ARG A 112 -1.54 8.56 -12.98
C ARG A 112 -2.08 7.61 -14.05
N ALA A 113 -3.28 7.08 -13.85
CA ALA A 113 -4.00 6.37 -14.90
C ALA A 113 -4.15 7.32 -16.09
N ARG A 114 -3.54 6.98 -17.24
CA ARG A 114 -3.73 7.73 -18.48
C ARG A 114 -5.21 7.56 -18.87
N SER A 115 -5.91 8.68 -19.02
CA SER A 115 -7.27 8.76 -19.54
C SER A 115 -7.35 8.20 -20.95
#